data_AF-A0AAD3S7E6-F1
#
_entry.id   AF-A0AAD3S7E6-F1
#
_cell.length_a   1.000
_cell.length_b   1.000
_cell.length_c   1.000
_cell.angle_alpha   90.00
_cell.angle_beta   90.00
_cell.angle_gamma   90.00
#
_symmetry.space_group_name_H-M   'P 1'
#
loop_
_entity.id
_entity.type
_entity.pdbx_description
1 polymer ?
#
loop_
_entity_poly.entity_id
_entity_poly.type
_entity_poly.pdbx_seq_one_letter_code
_entity_poly.pdbx_strand_id
1 'polypeptide(L)'
;MVAMLGAEGFIREICNGFFLLMDIEKGLITFESLKRNAALLGLDLRDDELVCMLREADLDGDGALNELEFCILMFRLSAACLT
;
A
#
# COMPACT_ATOMS: atom_id res chain seq x y z
N MET A 1 6.08 4.07 17.21
CA MET A 1 5.88 5.03 16.09
C MET A 1 4.46 5.55 15.95
N VAL A 2 3.47 5.08 16.74
CA VAL A 2 2.04 5.46 16.60
C VAL A 2 1.53 6.43 17.69
N ALA A 3 2.41 6.97 18.56
CA ALA A 3 1.98 7.71 19.75
C ALA A 3 1.80 9.23 19.55
N MET A 4 2.11 9.80 18.37
CA MET A 4 2.10 11.27 18.21
C MET A 4 1.45 11.78 16.91
N LEU A 5 0.95 10.89 16.04
CA LEU A 5 0.11 11.26 14.91
C LEU A 5 -1.32 10.92 15.31
N GLY A 6 -2.19 11.93 15.49
CA GLY A 6 -3.63 11.68 15.62
C GLY A 6 -4.15 10.91 14.40
N ALA A 7 -5.38 10.38 14.48
CA ALA A 7 -5.98 9.60 13.38
C ALA A 7 -5.86 10.30 12.01
N GLU A 8 -5.99 11.63 11.98
CA GLU A 8 -5.80 12.46 10.78
C GLU A 8 -4.38 12.40 10.21
N GLY A 9 -3.36 12.39 11.07
CA GLY A 9 -1.96 12.28 10.66
C GLY A 9 -1.66 10.91 10.06
N PHE A 10 -2.17 9.85 10.68
CA PHE A 10 -2.01 8.48 10.17
C PHE A 10 -2.68 8.28 8.81
N ILE A 11 -3.92 8.75 8.65
CA ILE A 11 -4.65 8.69 7.37
C ILE A 11 -3.89 9.46 6.28
N ARG A 12 -3.36 10.64 6.60
CA ARG A 12 -2.59 11.45 5.64
C ARG A 12 -1.33 10.72 5.15
N GLU A 13 -0.59 10.05 6.04
CA GLU A 13 0.59 9.28 5.65
C GLU A 13 0.21 8.08 4.76
N ILE A 14 -0.91 7.41 5.04
CA ILE A 14 -1.43 6.32 4.18
C ILE A 14 -1.80 6.86 2.80
N CYS A 15 -2.59 7.93 2.72
CA CYS A 15 -2.98 8.52 1.44
C CYS A 15 -1.72 8.96 0.66
N ASN A 16 -0.75 9.60 1.32
CA ASN A 16 0.49 10.00 0.66
C ASN A 16 1.28 8.79 0.13
N GLY A 17 1.34 7.70 0.90
CA GLY A 17 1.92 6.43 0.45
C GLY A 17 1.20 5.85 -0.76
N PHE A 18 -0.14 5.90 -0.78
CA PHE A 18 -0.93 5.49 -1.93
C PHE A 18 -0.58 6.30 -3.18
N PHE A 19 -0.56 7.63 -3.08
CA PHE A 19 -0.21 8.51 -4.19
C PHE A 19 1.21 8.30 -4.71
N LEU A 20 2.15 7.90 -3.85
CA LEU A 20 3.52 7.58 -4.25
C LEU A 20 3.63 6.23 -4.97
N LEU A 21 2.75 5.28 -4.67
CA LEU A 21 2.80 3.92 -5.22
C LEU A 21 1.86 3.69 -6.41
N MET A 22 0.82 4.51 -6.55
CA MET A 22 -0.19 4.34 -7.59
C MET A 22 0.33 4.65 -8.99
N ASP A 23 -0.33 4.03 -9.97
CA ASP A 23 -0.23 4.41 -11.36
C ASP A 23 -1.06 5.69 -11.61
N ILE A 24 -0.41 6.72 -12.16
CA ILE A 24 -1.02 8.04 -12.38
C ILE A 24 -2.11 7.97 -13.48
N GLU A 25 -1.95 7.10 -14.47
CA GLU A 25 -2.89 6.98 -15.59
C GLU A 25 -4.12 6.16 -15.19
N LYS A 26 -3.93 5.10 -14.40
CA LYS A 26 -5.03 4.22 -13.97
C LYS A 26 -5.74 4.71 -12.71
N GLY A 27 -5.05 5.47 -11.86
CA GLY A 27 -5.60 5.86 -10.56
C GLY A 27 -5.54 4.74 -9.50
N LEU A 28 -4.81 3.65 -9.77
CA LEU A 28 -4.77 2.44 -8.94
C LEU A 28 -3.32 1.97 -8.75
N ILE A 29 -3.02 1.27 -7.67
CA ILE A 29 -1.73 0.61 -7.49
C ILE A 29 -1.75 -0.69 -8.27
N THR A 30 -0.98 -0.75 -9.35
CA THR A 30 -0.79 -1.98 -10.12
C THR A 30 0.49 -2.68 -9.69
N PHE A 31 0.65 -3.95 -10.06
CA PHE A 31 1.89 -4.68 -9.83
C PHE A 31 3.12 -3.92 -10.36
N GLU A 32 3.01 -3.35 -11.57
CA GLU A 32 4.11 -2.60 -12.19
C GLU A 32 4.40 -1.28 -11.46
N SER A 33 3.36 -0.52 -11.09
CA SER A 33 3.54 0.74 -10.37
C SER A 33 4.10 0.48 -8.97
N LEU A 34 3.58 -0.52 -8.26
CA LEU A 34 4.06 -0.93 -6.95
C LEU A 34 5.54 -1.33 -7.01
N LYS A 35 5.92 -2.19 -7.96
CA LYS A 35 7.32 -2.62 -8.14
C LYS A 35 8.26 -1.46 -8.40
N ARG A 36 7.88 -0.59 -9.35
CA ARG A 36 8.70 0.56 -9.74
C ARG A 36 8.82 1.57 -8.61
N ASN A 37 7.71 1.92 -7.97
CA ASN A 37 7.65 2.96 -6.96
C ASN A 37 8.20 2.48 -5.61
N ALA A 38 8.01 1.20 -5.25
CA ALA A 38 8.66 0.61 -4.06
C ALA A 38 10.19 0.63 -4.20
N ALA A 39 10.72 0.29 -5.39
CA ALA A 39 12.15 0.40 -5.65
C ALA A 39 12.67 1.85 -5.54
N LEU A 40 11.88 2.85 -5.97
CA LEU A 40 12.20 4.27 -5.79
C LEU A 40 12.23 4.70 -4.32
N LEU A 41 11.44 4.06 -3.46
CA LEU A 41 11.43 4.27 -2.02
C LEU A 41 12.56 3.50 -1.30
N GLY A 42 13.41 2.76 -2.05
CA GLY A 42 14.48 1.94 -1.50
C GLY A 42 14.00 0.64 -0.85
N LEU A 43 12.75 0.23 -1.13
CA LEU A 43 12.20 -1.06 -0.71
C LEU A 43 12.47 -2.08 -1.81
N ASP A 44 13.43 -2.97 -1.57
CA ASP A 44 13.77 -4.07 -2.48
C ASP A 44 12.88 -5.28 -2.18
N LEU A 45 11.64 -5.22 -2.67
CA LEU A 45 10.65 -6.29 -2.54
C LEU A 45 10.77 -7.24 -3.73
N ARG A 46 10.72 -8.54 -3.46
CA ARG A 46 10.74 -9.55 -4.53
C ARG A 46 9.39 -9.58 -5.26
N ASP A 47 9.40 -9.96 -6.53
CA ASP A 47 8.19 -10.12 -7.34
C ASP A 47 7.16 -11.02 -6.64
N ASP A 48 7.61 -12.11 -6.00
CA ASP A 48 6.74 -13.02 -5.26
C ASP A 48 6.06 -12.35 -4.05
N GLU A 49 6.78 -11.46 -3.35
CA GLU A 49 6.26 -10.72 -2.20
C GLU A 49 5.24 -9.67 -2.66
N LEU A 50 5.56 -8.95 -3.75
CA LEU A 50 4.66 -7.98 -4.36
C LEU A 50 3.35 -8.64 -4.83
N VAL A 51 3.44 -9.80 -5.50
CA VAL A 51 2.26 -10.57 -5.92
C VAL A 51 1.45 -11.03 -4.71
N CYS A 52 2.11 -11.48 -3.64
CA CYS A 52 1.43 -11.91 -2.42
C CYS A 52 0.69 -10.74 -1.75
N MET A 53 1.35 -9.58 -1.62
CA MET A 53 0.75 -8.37 -1.05
C MET A 53 -0.45 -7.90 -1.87
N LEU A 54 -0.31 -7.90 -3.20
CA LEU A 54 -1.38 -7.49 -4.09
C LEU A 54 -2.58 -8.44 -3.96
N ARG A 55 -2.35 -9.76 -4.03
CA ARG A 55 -3.42 -10.76 -3.89
C ARG A 55 -4.11 -10.77 -2.53
N GLU A 56 -3.40 -10.41 -1.47
CA GLU A 56 -4.00 -10.36 -0.13
C GLU A 56 -4.84 -9.09 0.08
N ALA A 57 -4.47 -8.00 -0.60
CA ALA A 57 -5.14 -6.71 -0.46
C ALA A 57 -6.24 -6.47 -1.50
N ASP A 58 -6.16 -7.12 -2.66
CA ASP A 58 -7.13 -7.06 -3.75
C ASP A 58 -8.40 -7.84 -3.35
N LEU A 59 -9.46 -7.10 -3.00
CA LEU A 59 -10.71 -7.64 -2.48
C LEU A 59 -11.75 -7.81 -3.60
N ASP A 60 -11.65 -7.02 -4.66
CA ASP A 60 -12.57 -7.08 -5.80
C ASP A 60 -12.07 -7.98 -6.95
N GLY A 61 -10.79 -8.35 -6.93
CA GLY A 61 -10.15 -9.25 -7.87
C GLY A 61 -9.77 -8.60 -9.20
N ASP A 62 -9.63 -7.27 -9.25
CA ASP A 62 -9.27 -6.54 -10.47
C ASP A 62 -7.77 -6.61 -10.81
N GLY A 63 -6.95 -7.15 -9.91
CA GLY A 63 -5.50 -7.27 -10.07
C GLY A 63 -4.75 -5.94 -9.87
N ALA A 64 -5.37 -4.99 -9.18
CA ALA A 64 -4.80 -3.74 -8.71
C ALA A 64 -5.29 -3.47 -7.27
N LEU A 65 -4.83 -2.38 -6.66
CA LEU A 65 -5.34 -1.90 -5.38
C LEU A 65 -5.90 -0.49 -5.53
N ASN A 66 -7.14 -0.32 -5.13
CA ASN A 66 -7.74 0.99 -4.94
C ASN A 66 -7.33 1.59 -3.58
N GLU A 67 -7.69 2.86 -3.36
CA GLU A 67 -7.33 3.60 -2.15
C GLU A 67 -7.81 2.89 -0.87
N LEU A 68 -9.03 2.33 -0.90
CA LEU A 68 -9.63 1.65 0.25
C LEU A 68 -8.90 0.34 0.57
N GLU A 69 -8.62 -0.46 -0.44
CA GLU A 69 -7.88 -1.73 -0.31
C GLU A 69 -6.48 -1.52 0.24
N PHE A 70 -5.78 -0.51 -0.26
CA PHE A 70 -4.47 -0.12 0.27
C PHE A 70 -4.55 0.36 1.72
N CYS A 71 -5.55 1.17 2.07
CA CYS A 71 -5.77 1.61 3.45
C CYS A 71 -6.02 0.42 4.40
N ILE A 72 -6.85 -0.53 3.97
CA ILE A 72 -7.14 -1.76 4.73
C ILE A 72 -5.86 -2.57 4.93
N LEU A 73 -5.05 -2.76 3.87
CA LEU A 73 -3.77 -3.45 3.96
C LEU A 73 -2.82 -2.79 4.97
N MET A 74 -2.63 -1.46 4.89
CA MET A 74 -1.78 -0.71 5.82
C MET A 74 -2.30 -0.78 7.26
N PHE A 75 -3.62 -0.74 7.44
CA PHE A 75 -4.23 -0.90 8.75
C PHE A 75 -4.01 -2.32 9.32
N ARG A 76 -4.16 -3.36 8.50
CA ARG A 76 -3.90 -4.75 8.89
C ARG A 76 -2.43 -4.99 9.25
N LEU A 77 -1.50 -4.45 8.47
CA LEU A 77 -0.06 -4.56 8.75
C LEU A 77 0.35 -3.80 10.03
N SER A 78 -0.22 -2.61 10.26
CA SER A 78 0.04 -1.85 11.48
C SER A 78 -0.55 -2.52 12.73
N ALA A 79 -1.71 -3.18 12.61
CA ALA A 79 -2.32 -3.98 13.67
C ALA A 79 -1.53 -5.26 13.97
N ALA A 80 -0.96 -5.92 12.94
CA ALA A 80 -0.18 -7.15 13.10
C ALA A 80 1.16 -6.94 13.82
N CYS A 81 1.72 -5.72 13.80
CA CYS A 81 2.95 -5.39 14.54
C CYS A 81 2.69 -5.13 16.05
N LEU A 82 1.42 -5.12 16.49
CA LEU A 82 1.03 -4.80 17.87
C LEU A 82 0.70 -6.02 18.76
N THR A 83 0.91 -7.25 18.27
CA THR A 83 0.71 -8.52 19.01
C THR A 83 2.02 -9.25 19.20
#